data_AF-A0A016TCV3-F1
#
_entry.id   AF-A0A016TCV3-F1
#
_cell.length_a   1.000
_cell.length_b   1.000
_cell.length_c   1.000
_cell.angle_alpha   90.00
_cell.angle_beta   90.00
_cell.angle_gamma   90.00
#
_symmetry.space_group_name_H-M   'P 1'
#
loop_
_entity.id
_entity.type
_entity.pdbx_description
1 polymer ?
#
loop_
_entity_poly.entity_id
_entity_poly.type
_entity_poly.pdbx_seq_one_letter_code
_entity_poly.pdbx_strand_id
1 'polypeptide(L)'
;MCDGDMTERDLPRRAEVATELLSYRGIKNWMKPIFTVDKKWCLYVNIKCIPSWVDQNEQHEPQSKAGLHSLEVMISTWCDCKGIIHC
;
A
#
# COMPACT_ATOMS: atom_id res chain seq x y z
N MET A 1 3.45 -6.43 -6.27
CA MET A 1 3.05 -5.24 -7.04
C MET A 1 2.26 -5.76 -8.21
N CYS A 2 0.94 -5.60 -8.22
CA CYS A 2 0.16 -5.94 -9.40
C CYS A 2 0.40 -4.81 -10.40
N ASP A 3 1.36 -4.98 -11.30
CA ASP A 3 1.31 -4.27 -12.59
C ASP A 3 0.12 -4.87 -13.33
N GLY A 4 -1.07 -4.37 -13.01
CA GLY A 4 -2.26 -4.69 -13.76
C GLY A 4 -2.06 -4.10 -15.14
N ASP A 5 -1.76 -4.94 -16.12
CA ASP A 5 -1.66 -4.55 -17.52
C ASP A 5 -2.92 -3.76 -17.87
N MET A 6 -2.73 -2.45 -18.09
CA MET A 6 -3.81 -1.59 -18.51
C MET A 6 -4.27 -2.07 -19.88
N THR A 7 -5.54 -2.44 -20.00
CA THR A 7 -6.08 -2.81 -21.30
C THR A 7 -6.10 -1.56 -22.19
N GLU A 8 -6.03 -1.71 -23.51
CA GLU A 8 -6.15 -0.61 -24.48
C GLU A 8 -7.38 0.30 -24.23
N ARG A 9 -8.45 -0.27 -23.65
CA ARG A 9 -9.66 0.45 -23.23
C ARG A 9 -9.53 1.27 -21.94
N ASP A 10 -8.59 0.93 -21.06
CA ASP A 10 -8.40 1.65 -19.78
C ASP A 10 -7.64 2.95 -19.96
N LEU A 11 -6.76 3.02 -20.95
CA LEU A 11 -5.97 4.21 -21.30
C LEU A 11 -6.85 5.43 -21.62
N PRO A 12 -7.76 5.40 -22.63
CA PRO A 12 -8.57 6.56 -22.98
C PRO A 12 -9.48 6.98 -21.83
N ARG A 13 -10.09 6.02 -21.12
CA ARG A 13 -10.94 6.28 -19.96
C ARG A 13 -10.19 7.01 -18.85
N ARG A 14 -8.95 6.61 -18.54
CA ARG A 14 -8.13 7.29 -17.53
C ARG A 14 -7.77 8.71 -17.96
N ALA A 15 -7.44 8.93 -19.23
CA ALA A 15 -7.12 10.25 -19.76
C ALA A 15 -8.33 11.21 -19.71
N GLU A 16 -9.52 10.71 -20.06
CA GLU A 16 -10.78 11.46 -20.01
C GLU A 16 -11.09 11.90 -18.57
N VAL A 17 -11.15 10.96 -17.63
CA VAL A 17 -11.43 11.26 -16.21
C VAL A 17 -10.41 12.22 -15.61
N ALA A 18 -9.12 12.07 -15.95
CA ALA A 18 -8.07 12.98 -15.49
C ALA A 18 -8.27 14.40 -16.02
N THR A 19 -8.66 14.55 -17.29
CA THR A 19 -8.91 15.84 -17.93
C THR A 19 -10.14 16.53 -17.32
N GLU A 20 -11.22 15.77 -17.11
CA GLU A 20 -12.44 16.28 -16.46
C GLU A 20 -12.17 16.76 -15.03
N LEU A 21 -11.53 15.94 -14.20
CA LEU A 21 -11.20 16.31 -12.81
C LEU A 21 -10.27 17.54 -12.75
N LEU A 22 -9.32 17.64 -13.68
CA LEU A 22 -8.42 18.79 -13.77
C LEU A 22 -9.18 20.07 -14.15
N SER A 23 -10.06 20.01 -15.16
CA SER A 23 -10.88 21.15 -15.56
C SER A 23 -11.83 21.60 -14.43
N TYR A 24 -12.43 20.65 -13.70
CA TYR A 24 -13.29 20.93 -12.56
C TYR A 24 -12.53 21.64 -11.42
N ARG A 25 -11.22 21.38 -11.28
CA ARG A 25 -10.36 22.04 -10.28
C ARG A 25 -10.25 23.55 -10.50
N GLY A 26 -10.24 23.99 -11.77
CA GLY A 26 -10.19 25.42 -12.11
C GLY A 26 -11.45 26.19 -11.70
N ILE A 27 -12.58 25.49 -11.53
CA ILE A 27 -13.90 26.07 -11.26
C ILE A 27 -14.26 25.99 -9.77
N LYS A 28 -13.86 24.90 -9.09
CA LYS A 28 -14.18 24.65 -7.68
C LYS A 28 -13.06 23.88 -7.00
N ASN A 29 -12.77 24.20 -5.74
CA ASN A 29 -11.80 23.44 -4.94
C ASN A 29 -12.42 22.11 -4.44
N TRP A 30 -12.58 21.16 -5.35
CA TRP A 30 -13.29 19.89 -5.15
C TRP A 30 -12.51 18.85 -4.36
N MET A 31 -11.19 19.02 -4.19
CA MET A 31 -10.36 18.06 -3.47
C MET A 31 -10.59 18.11 -1.96
N LYS A 32 -11.00 19.26 -1.41
CA LYS A 32 -11.24 19.43 0.04
C LYS A 32 -12.35 18.53 0.61
N PRO A 33 -13.54 18.39 -0.01
CA PRO A 33 -14.61 17.55 0.51
C PRO A 33 -14.47 16.05 0.17
N ILE A 34 -13.39 15.62 -0.50
CA ILE A 34 -13.24 14.21 -0.86
C ILE A 34 -12.76 13.39 0.33
N PHE A 35 -13.44 12.27 0.51
CA PHE A 35 -13.02 11.17 1.37
C PHE A 35 -12.64 9.99 0.48
N THR A 36 -11.49 9.38 0.76
CA THR A 36 -11.00 8.18 0.08
C THR A 36 -10.97 7.00 1.02
N VAL A 37 -11.24 5.82 0.48
CA VAL A 37 -11.16 4.56 1.21
C VAL A 37 -10.25 3.62 0.43
N ASP A 38 -9.31 3.01 1.12
CA ASP A 38 -8.43 1.98 0.56
C ASP A 38 -8.37 0.75 1.45
N LYS A 39 -8.16 -0.41 0.84
CA LYS A 39 -7.96 -1.68 1.53
C LYS A 39 -6.60 -2.24 1.18
N LYS A 40 -5.78 -2.48 2.20
CA LYS A 40 -4.44 -3.02 2.02
C LYS A 40 -4.21 -4.24 2.91
N TRP A 41 -3.65 -5.29 2.32
CA TRP A 41 -3.13 -6.44 3.05
C TRP A 41 -1.77 -6.08 3.66
N CYS A 42 -1.66 -6.23 4.98
CA CYS A 42 -0.46 -5.99 5.76
C CYS A 42 0.04 -7.32 6.33
N LEU A 43 1.28 -7.68 5.98
CA LEU A 43 1.95 -8.86 6.54
C LEU A 43 2.33 -8.57 7.99
N TYR A 44 1.82 -9.38 8.90
CA TYR A 44 2.25 -9.45 10.29
C TYR A 44 3.45 -10.38 10.39
N VAL A 45 4.65 -9.81 10.23
CA VAL A 45 5.91 -10.53 10.38
C VAL A 45 6.54 -10.14 11.71
N ASN A 46 6.36 -10.96 12.76
CA ASN A 46 7.05 -10.79 14.04
C ASN A 46 8.40 -11.51 14.08
N ILE A 47 9.11 -11.59 12.95
CA ILE A 47 10.40 -12.27 12.87
C ILE A 47 11.47 -11.22 13.02
N LYS A 48 12.08 -11.16 14.20
CA LYS A 48 13.30 -10.40 14.40
C LYS A 48 14.48 -11.20 13.83
N CYS A 49 14.71 -11.06 12.53
CA CYS A 49 15.96 -11.46 11.91
C CYS A 49 17.00 -10.40 12.30
N ILE A 50 17.70 -10.62 13.41
CA ILE A 50 18.78 -9.73 13.87
C ILE A 50 20.05 -10.16 13.13
N PRO A 51 20.70 -9.29 12.34
CA PRO A 51 22.00 -9.63 11.78
C PRO A 51 22.99 -9.79 12.93
N SER A 52 23.42 -11.02 13.22
CA SER A 52 24.60 -11.23 14.06
C SER A 52 25.83 -11.35 13.18
N TRP A 53 26.82 -10.51 13.49
CA TRP A 53 28.18 -10.66 12.99
C TRP A 53 28.79 -11.82 13.76
N VAL A 54 29.11 -12.90 13.05
CA VAL A 54 29.68 -14.12 13.62
C VAL A 54 31.03 -14.34 12.95
N ASP A 55 32.03 -14.75 13.74
CA ASP A 55 33.38 -15.01 13.25
C ASP A 55 33.41 -16.17 12.25
N GLN A 56 34.45 -16.21 11.40
CA GLN A 56 34.56 -17.10 10.22
C GLN A 56 34.35 -18.61 10.52
N ASN A 57 34.51 -19.05 11.77
CA ASN A 57 34.41 -20.45 12.19
C ASN A 57 33.26 -20.75 13.15
N GLU A 58 32.40 -19.78 13.48
CA GLU A 58 31.27 -19.98 14.39
C GLU A 58 29.96 -20.26 13.63
N GLN A 59 29.18 -21.24 14.10
CA GLN A 59 27.85 -21.48 13.57
C GLN A 59 26.88 -20.42 14.11
N HIS A 60 26.13 -19.81 13.19
CA HIS A 60 25.03 -18.91 13.51
C HIS A 60 23.95 -19.63 14.33
N GLU A 61 23.38 -18.98 15.34
CA GLU A 61 22.18 -19.52 15.98
C GLU A 61 21.05 -19.62 14.93
N PRO A 62 20.34 -20.76 14.85
CA PRO A 62 19.23 -20.90 13.91
C PRO A 62 18.17 -19.83 14.18
N GLN A 63 18.08 -18.83 13.33
CA GLN A 63 16.96 -17.90 13.39
C GLN A 63 15.68 -18.63 12.99
N SER A 64 14.62 -18.40 13.76
CA SER A 64 13.30 -18.94 13.44
C SER A 64 12.93 -18.51 12.02
N LYS A 65 12.87 -19.48 11.10
CA LYS A 65 12.29 -19.23 9.78
C LYS A 65 10.86 -18.75 9.98
N ALA A 66 10.39 -17.86 9.11
CA ALA A 66 8.98 -17.52 9.06
C ALA A 66 8.15 -18.80 9.07
N GLY A 67 7.16 -18.88 9.96
CA GLY A 67 6.18 -19.95 9.88
C GLY A 67 5.62 -19.98 8.45
N LEU A 68 5.31 -21.18 7.94
CA LEU A 68 4.77 -21.39 6.59
C LEU A 68 3.54 -20.54 6.25
N HIS A 69 2.89 -19.94 7.26
CA HIS A 69 1.77 -19.04 7.13
C HIS A 69 2.14 -17.66 7.71
N SER A 70 2.48 -16.72 6.83
CA SER A 70 2.50 -15.30 7.22
C SER A 70 1.10 -14.93 7.70
N LEU A 71 0.99 -14.38 8.91
CA LEU A 71 -0.27 -13.78 9.34
C LEU A 71 -0.49 -12.53 8.50
N GLU A 72 -1.59 -12.45 7.78
CA GLU A 72 -1.97 -11.27 7.00
C GLU A 72 -3.17 -10.60 7.66
N VAL A 73 -3.11 -9.27 7.80
CA VAL A 73 -4.22 -8.46 8.30
C VAL A 73 -4.64 -7.52 7.19
N MET A 74 -5.92 -7.52 6.83
CA MET A 74 -6.48 -6.52 5.93
C MET A 74 -6.82 -5.27 6.74
N ILE A 75 -6.26 -4.13 6.36
CA ILE A 75 -6.56 -2.82 6.93
C ILE A 75 -7.43 -2.05 5.94
N SER A 76 -8.47 -1.39 6.45
CA SER A 76 -9.38 -0.55 5.67
C SER A 76 -9.34 0.89 6.15
N THR A 77 -8.61 1.75 5.44
CA THR A 77 -8.40 3.13 5.89
C THR A 77 -9.32 4.10 5.16
N TRP A 78 -9.97 4.97 5.92
CA TRP A 78 -10.72 6.14 5.44
C TRP A 78 -9.90 7.39 5.72
N CYS A 79 -9.68 8.25 4.73
CA CYS A 79 -8.93 9.50 4.90
C CYS A 79 -9.48 10.65 4.06
N ASP A 80 -9.18 11.87 4.49
CA ASP A 80 -9.40 13.11 3.73
C ASP A 80 -8.07 13.86 3.54
N CYS A 81 -8.16 15.11 3.04
CA CYS A 81 -7.01 15.98 2.89
C CYS A 81 -6.32 16.41 4.21
N LYS A 82 -6.91 16.11 5.37
CA LYS A 82 -6.35 16.43 6.71
C LYS A 82 -5.70 15.22 7.36
N GLY A 83 -6.14 14.00 7.04
CA GLY A 83 -5.52 12.78 7.53
C GLY A 83 -6.45 11.58 7.57
N ILE A 84 -6.09 10.62 8.42
CA ILE A 84 -6.86 9.40 8.64
C ILE A 84 -8.07 9.71 9.54
N ILE A 85 -9.22 9.21 9.13
CA ILE A 85 -10.49 9.34 9.85
C ILE A 85 -10.82 8.03 10.58
N HIS A 86 -10.59 6.88 9.93
CA HIS A 86 -10.86 5.56 10.47
C HIS A 86 -9.94 4.50 9.84
N CYS A 87 -9.61 3.45 10.59
CA CYS A 87 -8.88 2.25 10.13
C CYS A 87 -9.60 0.97 10.56
#